data_AF-B4LCI9-F1
#
_entry.id   AF-B4LCI9-F1
#
_cell.length_a   1.000
_cell.length_b   1.000
_cell.length_c   1.000
_cell.angle_alpha   90.00
_cell.angle_beta   90.00
_cell.angle_gamma   90.00
#
_symmetry.space_group_name_H-M   'P 1'
#
loop_
_entity.id
_entity.type
_entity.pdbx_description
1 polymer ?
#
loop_
_entity_poly.entity_id
_entity_poly.type
_entity_poly.pdbx_seq_one_letter_code
_entity_poly.pdbx_strand_id
1 'polypeptide(L)'
;MTNLWQLNPKHLNNTLSTNSELLFFNRVPRTGAKTLIELLSRLGELHNFILEHTPFSRPIANHLTVKQQLALGQYVSELGQSSAFVYVEPVGYIDFRTYNFPQPIYVNMVRDPVEKIISWYYHKRTPWNALRMYKITGKFQKRDFYTKSFEDCVLTGDPECRYDYAMGFQNDSGDHKRQSLFFCGHAPICE
;
A
#
# COMPACT_ATOMS: atom_id res chain seq x y z
N MET A 1 4.82 -9.12 -28.62
CA MET A 1 5.12 -9.42 -27.20
C MET A 1 6.59 -9.16 -26.97
N THR A 2 6.93 -8.19 -26.13
CA THR A 2 8.31 -7.88 -25.77
C THR A 2 8.81 -8.93 -24.77
N ASN A 3 9.90 -9.63 -25.09
CA ASN A 3 10.48 -10.62 -24.16
C ASN A 3 11.19 -9.89 -23.02
N LEU A 4 10.91 -10.28 -21.76
CA LEU A 4 11.43 -9.61 -20.55
C LEU A 4 12.97 -9.53 -20.51
N TRP A 5 13.67 -10.49 -21.12
CA TRP A 5 15.14 -10.53 -21.20
C TRP A 5 15.76 -9.48 -22.13
N GLN A 6 14.96 -8.81 -22.96
CA GLN A 6 15.42 -7.76 -23.88
C GLN A 6 15.30 -6.36 -23.27
N LEU A 7 14.80 -6.26 -22.04
CA LEU A 7 14.62 -5.00 -21.35
C LEU A 7 15.98 -4.48 -20.85
N ASN A 8 16.45 -3.36 -21.41
CA ASN A 8 17.62 -2.65 -20.91
C ASN A 8 17.18 -1.67 -19.81
N PRO A 9 17.63 -1.82 -18.55
CA PRO A 9 17.25 -0.93 -17.46
C PRO A 9 17.54 0.54 -17.74
N LYS A 10 18.59 0.85 -18.52
CA LYS A 10 18.92 2.23 -18.89
C LYS A 10 17.82 2.90 -19.72
N HIS A 11 17.10 2.14 -20.54
CA HIS A 11 16.02 2.65 -21.38
C HIS A 11 14.66 2.66 -20.68
N LEU A 12 14.54 1.99 -19.53
CA LEU A 12 13.34 1.95 -18.71
C LEU A 12 13.43 2.87 -17.49
N ASN A 13 14.60 3.44 -17.24
CA ASN A 13 14.82 4.30 -16.10
C ASN A 13 14.27 5.71 -16.33
N ASN A 14 13.00 5.89 -16.01
CA ASN A 14 12.33 7.19 -16.07
C ASN A 14 12.77 8.14 -14.93
N THR A 15 13.59 7.70 -13.97
CA THR A 15 14.11 8.61 -12.93
C THR A 15 15.18 9.55 -13.47
N LEU A 16 15.85 9.23 -14.57
CA LEU A 16 16.83 10.12 -15.20
C LEU A 16 16.20 11.41 -15.75
N SER A 17 14.90 11.40 -16.02
CA SER A 17 14.17 12.55 -16.57
C SER A 17 13.50 13.42 -15.51
N THR A 18 13.65 13.11 -14.22
CA THR A 18 13.06 13.91 -13.13
C THR A 18 14.10 14.74 -12.41
N ASN A 19 13.74 15.97 -12.02
CA ASN A 19 14.54 16.82 -11.14
C ASN A 19 14.16 16.67 -9.66
N SER A 20 13.34 15.66 -9.33
CA SER A 20 12.90 15.39 -7.95
C SER A 20 13.85 14.40 -7.28
N GLU A 21 14.35 14.74 -6.09
CA GLU A 21 15.09 13.82 -5.22
C GLU A 21 14.19 13.17 -4.16
N LEU A 22 12.87 13.30 -4.33
CA LEU A 22 11.86 12.76 -3.43
C LEU A 22 11.21 11.52 -4.05
N LEU A 23 11.41 10.39 -3.40
CA LEU A 23 10.75 9.14 -3.73
C LEU A 23 9.56 8.93 -2.79
N PHE A 24 8.38 8.76 -3.36
CA PHE A 24 7.16 8.45 -2.63
C PHE A 24 6.73 7.01 -2.89
N PHE A 25 6.75 6.19 -1.84
CA PHE A 25 6.35 4.79 -1.89
C PHE A 25 4.96 4.64 -1.27
N ASN A 26 3.93 4.72 -2.11
CA ASN A 26 2.55 4.57 -1.69
C ASN A 26 2.18 3.08 -1.48
N ARG A 27 2.74 2.48 -0.41
CA ARG A 27 2.85 1.03 -0.25
C ARG A 27 1.51 0.28 -0.26
N VAL A 28 1.42 -0.74 -1.12
CA VAL A 28 0.35 -1.75 -1.06
C VAL A 28 0.61 -2.72 0.11
N PRO A 29 -0.38 -3.03 0.96
CA PRO A 29 -0.24 -4.05 2.00
C PRO A 29 0.02 -5.45 1.44
N ARG A 30 0.76 -6.26 2.20
CA ARG A 30 1.01 -7.69 1.92
C ARG A 30 1.80 -7.99 0.63
N THR A 31 2.49 -7.00 0.07
CA THR A 31 3.34 -7.15 -1.13
C THR A 31 4.83 -7.29 -0.85
N GLY A 32 5.23 -7.41 0.42
CA GLY A 32 6.65 -7.44 0.82
C GLY A 32 7.26 -6.06 1.09
N ALA A 33 6.43 -5.00 1.16
CA ALA A 33 6.88 -3.63 1.41
C ALA A 33 7.80 -3.47 2.65
N LYS A 34 7.62 -4.27 3.71
CA LYS A 34 8.49 -4.22 4.90
C LYS A 34 9.95 -4.56 4.56
N THR A 35 10.18 -5.54 3.71
CA THR A 35 11.53 -5.92 3.26
C THR A 35 12.16 -4.81 2.43
N LEU A 36 11.39 -4.16 1.56
CA LEU A 36 11.88 -3.03 0.77
C LEU A 36 12.18 -1.80 1.64
N ILE A 37 11.34 -1.50 2.64
CA ILE A 37 11.60 -0.42 3.61
C ILE A 37 12.90 -0.67 4.37
N GLU A 38 13.14 -1.90 4.84
CA GLU A 38 14.40 -2.27 5.51
C GLU A 38 15.61 -2.09 4.59
N LEU A 39 15.50 -2.52 3.32
CA LEU A 39 16.55 -2.30 2.33
C LEU A 39 16.80 -0.80 2.11
N LEU A 40 15.74 0.00 1.95
CA LEU A 40 15.85 1.44 1.77
C LEU A 40 16.49 2.12 2.98
N SER A 41 16.24 1.65 4.20
CA SER A 41 16.87 2.18 5.41
C SER A 41 18.39 2.01 5.36
N ARG A 42 18.85 0.80 5.02
CA ARG A 42 20.29 0.50 4.90
C ARG A 42 20.94 1.27 3.75
N LEU A 43 20.23 1.41 2.63
CA LEU A 43 20.71 2.20 1.51
C LEU A 43 20.74 3.69 1.83
N GLY A 44 19.83 4.18 2.69
CA GLY A 44 19.81 5.57 3.17
C GLY A 44 21.06 5.92 3.94
N GLU A 45 21.51 5.02 4.81
CA GLU A 45 22.79 5.15 5.54
C GLU A 45 24.00 5.18 4.60
N LEU A 46 23.99 4.40 3.52
CA LEU A 46 25.11 4.30 2.57
C LEU A 46 25.14 5.44 1.54
N HIS A 47 23.97 5.93 1.13
CA HIS A 47 23.82 6.88 0.03
C HIS A 47 23.34 8.27 0.47
N ASN A 48 23.28 8.53 1.78
CA ASN A 48 22.94 9.81 2.39
C ASN A 48 21.56 10.36 1.98
N PHE A 49 20.53 9.52 2.04
CA PHE A 49 19.14 9.96 1.92
C PHE A 49 18.35 9.60 3.18
N ILE A 50 17.31 10.39 3.45
CA ILE A 50 16.46 10.18 4.63
C ILE A 50 15.30 9.26 4.26
N LEU A 51 14.98 8.30 5.13
CA LEU A 51 13.80 7.45 5.01
C LEU A 51 12.85 7.74 6.17
N GLU A 52 11.61 8.10 5.85
CA GLU A 52 10.51 8.09 6.80
C GLU A 52 9.36 7.22 6.31
N HIS A 53 8.70 6.56 7.25
CA HIS A 53 7.51 5.78 6.95
C HIS A 53 6.48 5.91 8.06
N THR A 54 5.21 5.90 7.67
CA THR A 54 4.12 5.76 8.65
C THR A 54 4.22 4.41 9.38
N PRO A 55 3.80 4.33 10.66
CA PRO A 55 3.75 3.06 11.38
C PRO A 55 2.93 2.00 10.63
N PHE A 56 3.32 0.73 10.71
CA PHE A 56 2.52 -0.36 10.10
C PHE A 56 1.12 -0.51 10.73
N SER A 57 0.88 0.10 11.89
CA SER A 57 -0.43 0.19 12.52
C SER A 57 -1.37 1.20 11.86
N ARG A 58 -0.84 2.15 11.07
CA ARG A 58 -1.59 3.17 10.33
C ARG A 58 -2.66 2.49 9.45
N PRO A 59 -3.94 2.92 9.55
CA PRO A 59 -4.98 2.44 8.65
C PRO A 59 -4.62 2.70 7.19
N ILE A 60 -5.07 1.80 6.32
CA ILE A 60 -4.91 1.94 4.88
C ILE A 60 -5.91 2.98 4.39
N ALA A 61 -5.42 3.96 3.65
CA ALA A 61 -6.23 5.06 3.14
C ALA A 61 -6.29 4.98 1.61
N ASN A 62 -7.09 4.05 1.09
CA ASN A 62 -7.30 3.91 -0.36
C ASN A 62 -7.98 5.15 -0.97
N HIS A 63 -8.80 5.83 -0.17
CA HIS A 63 -9.48 7.06 -0.54
C HIS A 63 -9.26 8.14 0.53
N LEU A 64 -8.77 9.30 0.11
CA LEU A 64 -8.65 10.52 0.88
C LEU A 64 -9.57 11.61 0.32
N THR A 65 -10.17 12.38 1.23
CA THR A 65 -10.85 13.63 0.86
C THR A 65 -9.88 14.63 0.22
N VAL A 66 -10.39 15.58 -0.57
CA VAL A 66 -9.58 16.64 -1.20
C VAL A 66 -8.72 17.38 -0.17
N LYS A 67 -9.26 17.69 1.01
CA LYS A 67 -8.51 18.34 2.09
C LYS A 67 -7.35 17.48 2.60
N GLN A 68 -7.55 16.18 2.73
CA GLN A 68 -6.50 15.24 3.15
C GLN A 68 -5.43 15.07 2.07
N GLN A 69 -5.83 15.00 0.79
CA GLN A 69 -4.89 14.94 -0.33
C GLN A 69 -4.02 16.20 -0.39
N LEU A 70 -4.61 17.39 -0.21
CA LEU A 70 -3.88 18.66 -0.14
C LEU A 70 -2.88 18.67 1.02
N ALA A 71 -3.32 18.29 2.23
CA ALA A 71 -2.47 18.27 3.41
C ALA A 71 -1.29 17.29 3.28
N LEU A 72 -1.55 16.10 2.73
CA LEU A 72 -0.50 15.12 2.45
C LEU A 72 0.44 15.61 1.35
N GLY A 73 -0.12 16.20 0.28
CA GLY A 73 0.65 16.76 -0.82
C GLY A 73 1.63 17.84 -0.35
N GLN A 74 1.16 18.74 0.51
CA GLN A 74 1.99 19.77 1.12
C GLN A 74 3.11 19.15 1.97
N TYR A 75 2.76 18.28 2.91
CA TYR A 75 3.73 17.64 3.80
C TYR A 75 4.82 16.89 3.02
N VAL A 76 4.43 16.07 2.04
CA VAL A 76 5.38 15.31 1.22
C VAL A 76 6.25 16.23 0.37
N SER A 77 5.71 17.32 -0.16
CA SER A 77 6.49 18.30 -0.94
C SER A 77 7.54 19.02 -0.10
N GLU A 78 7.27 19.27 1.19
CA GLU A 78 8.20 19.90 2.12
C GLU A 78 9.39 18.97 2.47
N LEU A 79 9.17 17.65 2.54
CA LEU A 79 10.24 16.67 2.81
C LEU A 79 11.35 16.70 1.75
N GLY A 80 10.99 16.90 0.48
CA GLY A 80 11.92 16.86 -0.65
C GLY A 80 12.69 18.15 -0.92
N GLN A 81 12.53 19.21 -0.11
CA GLN A 81 13.17 20.50 -0.37
C GLN A 81 14.64 20.58 0.08
N SER A 82 14.99 19.83 1.12
CA SER A 82 16.28 20.01 1.82
C SER A 82 17.30 18.90 1.54
N SER A 83 16.84 17.72 1.14
CA SER A 83 17.69 16.54 0.95
C SER A 83 16.95 15.47 0.14
N ALA A 84 17.71 14.55 -0.48
CA ALA A 84 17.15 13.33 -1.02
C ALA A 84 16.35 12.57 0.05
N PHE A 85 15.13 12.16 -0.28
CA PHE A 85 14.17 11.69 0.71
C PHE A 85 13.30 10.56 0.16
N VAL A 86 13.00 9.58 1.01
CA VAL A 86 12.07 8.49 0.76
C VAL A 86 10.94 8.58 1.79
N TYR A 87 9.71 8.77 1.31
CA TYR A 87 8.53 8.76 2.18
C TYR A 87 7.59 7.59 1.84
N VAL A 88 7.14 6.86 2.86
CA VAL A 88 6.33 5.65 2.70
C VAL A 88 5.00 5.74 3.44
N GLU A 89 3.89 5.65 2.70
CA GLU A 89 2.53 5.71 3.26
C GLU A 89 1.56 4.73 2.59
N PRO A 90 0.70 3.99 3.33
CA PRO A 90 -0.29 3.08 2.73
C PRO A 90 -1.52 3.86 2.22
N VAL A 91 -1.32 4.65 1.17
CA VAL A 91 -2.34 5.54 0.58
C VAL A 91 -2.56 5.25 -0.90
N GLY A 92 -3.77 5.55 -1.38
CA GLY A 92 -4.09 5.60 -2.81
C GLY A 92 -3.16 6.54 -3.58
N TYR A 93 -3.02 6.34 -4.89
CA TYR A 93 -2.24 7.25 -5.74
C TYR A 93 -2.80 8.68 -5.68
N ILE A 94 -1.92 9.66 -5.54
CA ILE A 94 -2.26 11.09 -5.57
C ILE A 94 -1.53 11.74 -6.73
N ASP A 95 -2.26 12.47 -7.57
CA ASP A 95 -1.65 13.35 -8.57
C ASP A 95 -1.33 14.70 -7.91
N PHE A 96 -0.07 14.88 -7.50
CA PHE A 96 0.42 16.07 -6.81
C PHE A 96 0.29 17.32 -7.67
N ARG A 97 0.35 17.17 -9.00
CA ARG A 97 0.26 18.28 -9.95
C ARG A 97 -1.11 18.95 -9.92
N THR A 98 -2.16 18.20 -9.60
CA THR A 98 -3.53 18.72 -9.42
C THR A 98 -3.61 19.75 -8.29
N TYR A 99 -2.66 19.72 -7.36
CA TYR A 99 -2.58 20.60 -6.20
C TYR A 99 -1.41 21.60 -6.30
N ASN A 100 -0.85 21.80 -7.50
CA ASN A 100 0.32 22.65 -7.76
C ASN A 100 1.57 22.25 -6.96
N PHE A 101 1.68 20.99 -6.57
CA PHE A 101 2.89 20.45 -5.95
C PHE A 101 3.79 19.75 -6.97
N PRO A 102 5.13 19.74 -6.76
CA PRO A 102 6.03 18.93 -7.55
C PRO A 102 5.66 17.45 -7.48
N GLN A 103 5.70 16.77 -8.62
CA GLN A 103 5.42 15.33 -8.66
C GLN A 103 6.63 14.55 -8.11
N PRO A 104 6.48 13.77 -7.02
CA PRO A 104 7.55 12.92 -6.55
C PRO A 104 7.76 11.71 -7.48
N ILE A 105 8.92 11.05 -7.34
CA ILE A 105 9.17 9.76 -7.98
C ILE A 105 8.33 8.70 -7.29
N TYR A 106 7.36 8.13 -7.98
CA TYR A 106 6.58 7.01 -7.44
C TYR A 106 7.32 5.68 -7.60
N VAL A 107 7.31 4.88 -6.54
CA VAL A 107 7.63 3.45 -6.60
C VAL A 107 6.52 2.67 -5.92
N ASN A 108 6.27 1.45 -6.38
CA ASN A 108 5.35 0.56 -5.70
C ASN A 108 5.73 -0.91 -5.90
N MET A 109 5.08 -1.78 -5.13
CA MET A 109 5.19 -3.23 -5.25
C MET A 109 3.80 -3.82 -5.36
N VAL A 110 3.62 -4.67 -6.35
CA VAL A 110 2.42 -5.50 -6.53
C VAL A 110 2.72 -6.95 -6.15
N ARG A 111 1.68 -7.71 -5.84
CA ARG A 111 1.75 -9.16 -5.65
C ARG A 111 0.67 -9.81 -6.50
N ASP A 112 0.81 -11.10 -6.77
CA ASP A 112 -0.30 -11.89 -7.30
C ASP A 112 -1.57 -11.64 -6.44
N PRO A 113 -2.72 -11.32 -7.05
CA PRO A 113 -3.91 -10.95 -6.30
C PRO A 113 -4.37 -12.02 -5.30
N VAL A 114 -4.35 -13.30 -5.72
CA VAL A 114 -4.83 -14.42 -4.89
C VAL A 114 -3.92 -14.60 -3.70
N GLU A 115 -2.62 -14.69 -3.94
CA GLU A 115 -1.56 -14.79 -2.93
C GLU A 115 -1.60 -13.64 -1.92
N LYS A 116 -1.87 -12.42 -2.39
CA LYS A 116 -2.01 -11.24 -1.51
C LYS A 116 -3.17 -11.42 -0.53
N ILE A 117 -4.29 -11.98 -0.98
CA ILE A 117 -5.48 -12.14 -0.15
C ILE A 117 -5.32 -13.32 0.81
N ILE A 118 -4.75 -14.43 0.36
CA ILE A 118 -4.36 -15.54 1.26
C ILE A 118 -3.45 -15.02 2.38
N SER A 119 -2.44 -14.23 2.01
CA SER A 119 -1.52 -13.59 2.95
C SER A 119 -2.24 -12.68 3.96
N TRP A 120 -3.28 -11.96 3.53
CA TRP A 120 -4.11 -11.14 4.42
C TRP A 120 -5.04 -11.97 5.32
N TYR A 121 -5.65 -13.02 4.76
CA TYR A 121 -6.54 -13.94 5.45
C TYR A 121 -5.88 -14.54 6.69
N TYR A 122 -4.67 -15.07 6.52
CA TYR A 122 -3.91 -15.65 7.62
C TYR A 122 -3.33 -14.59 8.55
N HIS A 123 -2.92 -13.42 8.04
CA HIS A 123 -2.48 -12.30 8.88
C HIS A 123 -3.53 -11.92 9.93
N LYS A 124 -4.80 -11.80 9.53
CA LYS A 124 -5.91 -11.47 10.45
C LYS A 124 -6.05 -12.48 11.60
N ARG A 125 -5.62 -13.72 11.39
CA ARG A 125 -5.74 -14.86 12.31
C ARG A 125 -4.50 -15.12 13.17
N THR A 126 -3.44 -14.32 12.99
CA THR A 126 -2.21 -14.47 13.77
C THR A 126 -2.42 -14.12 15.26
N PRO A 127 -1.66 -14.73 16.18
CA PRO A 127 -1.78 -14.44 17.62
C PRO A 127 -1.55 -12.96 17.97
N TRP A 128 -0.58 -12.29 17.34
CA TRP A 128 -0.34 -10.88 17.61
C TRP A 128 -1.52 -10.00 17.14
N ASN A 129 -2.12 -10.31 15.99
CA ASN A 129 -3.27 -9.56 15.50
C ASN A 129 -4.48 -9.80 16.39
N ALA A 130 -4.67 -11.03 16.89
CA ALA A 130 -5.71 -11.35 17.87
C ALA A 130 -5.56 -10.51 19.16
N LEU A 131 -4.34 -10.42 19.71
CA LEU A 131 -4.04 -9.56 20.87
C LEU A 131 -4.29 -8.07 20.58
N ARG A 132 -3.90 -7.59 19.39
CA ARG A 132 -4.17 -6.21 18.96
C ARG A 132 -5.67 -5.93 18.91
N MET A 133 -6.46 -6.83 18.32
CA MET A 133 -7.91 -6.67 18.21
C MET A 133 -8.60 -6.79 19.57
N TYR A 134 -8.10 -7.64 20.48
CA TYR A 134 -8.60 -7.71 21.85
C TYR A 134 -8.44 -6.37 22.59
N LYS A 135 -7.28 -5.71 22.46
CA LYS A 135 -7.05 -4.37 23.05
C LYS A 135 -8.03 -3.30 22.55
N ILE A 136 -8.58 -3.47 21.34
CA ILE A 136 -9.51 -2.51 20.72
C ILE A 136 -10.97 -2.88 21.03
N THR A 137 -11.32 -4.16 20.94
CA THR A 137 -12.72 -4.65 20.98
C THR A 137 -13.13 -5.24 22.32
N GLY A 138 -12.17 -5.51 23.21
CA GLY A 138 -12.39 -6.19 24.49
C GLY A 138 -12.71 -7.67 24.38
N LYS A 139 -12.70 -8.26 23.18
CA LYS A 139 -13.09 -9.66 22.96
C LYS A 139 -12.25 -10.35 21.89
N PHE A 140 -11.99 -11.64 22.09
CA PHE A 140 -11.46 -12.49 21.03
C PHE A 140 -12.58 -12.97 20.10
N GLN A 141 -12.24 -13.25 18.85
CA GLN A 141 -13.12 -13.98 17.95
C GLN A 141 -13.35 -15.43 18.43
N LYS A 142 -14.36 -16.10 17.88
CA LYS A 142 -14.58 -17.53 18.14
C LYS A 142 -13.40 -18.36 17.63
N ARG A 143 -13.18 -19.55 18.22
CA ARG A 143 -12.12 -20.48 17.81
C ARG A 143 -12.11 -20.71 16.29
N ASP A 144 -13.30 -20.93 15.72
CA ASP A 144 -13.48 -21.20 14.29
C ASP A 144 -12.87 -20.11 13.40
N PHE A 145 -12.92 -18.84 13.81
CA PHE A 145 -12.28 -17.76 13.06
C PHE A 145 -10.77 -17.98 12.93
N TYR A 146 -10.10 -18.40 14.00
CA TYR A 146 -8.64 -18.56 14.01
C TYR A 146 -8.17 -19.85 13.35
N THR A 147 -9.00 -20.90 13.34
CA THR A 147 -8.62 -22.23 12.85
C THR A 147 -9.11 -22.54 11.43
N LYS A 148 -10.08 -21.79 10.90
CA LYS A 148 -10.59 -22.00 9.55
C LYS A 148 -9.49 -21.78 8.50
N SER A 149 -9.41 -22.69 7.54
CA SER A 149 -8.50 -22.58 6.38
C SER A 149 -9.05 -21.63 5.33
N PHE A 150 -8.17 -21.11 4.48
CA PHE A 150 -8.61 -20.26 3.36
C PHE A 150 -9.48 -21.05 2.37
N GLU A 151 -9.16 -22.33 2.16
CA GLU A 151 -9.88 -23.25 1.29
C GLU A 151 -11.31 -23.45 1.80
N ASP A 152 -11.47 -23.74 3.09
CA ASP A 152 -12.79 -23.87 3.71
C ASP A 152 -13.58 -22.56 3.62
N CYS A 153 -12.92 -21.42 3.79
CA CYS A 153 -13.55 -20.10 3.61
C CYS A 153 -14.17 -19.98 2.21
N VAL A 154 -13.37 -20.32 1.18
CA VAL A 154 -13.80 -20.24 -0.23
C VAL A 154 -14.95 -21.22 -0.49
N LEU A 155 -14.83 -22.46 -0.04
CA LEU A 155 -15.84 -23.50 -0.25
C LEU A 155 -17.17 -23.20 0.45
N THR A 156 -17.15 -22.54 1.62
CA THR A 156 -18.37 -22.12 2.31
C THR A 156 -18.91 -20.76 1.83
N GLY A 157 -18.17 -20.06 0.96
CA GLY A 157 -18.58 -18.77 0.43
C GLY A 157 -18.60 -17.64 1.48
N ASP A 158 -17.66 -17.64 2.43
CA ASP A 158 -17.64 -16.60 3.46
C ASP A 158 -17.31 -15.21 2.84
N PRO A 159 -17.90 -14.11 3.34
CA PRO A 159 -17.71 -12.77 2.76
C PRO A 159 -16.25 -12.30 2.59
N GLU A 160 -15.33 -12.72 3.47
CA GLU A 160 -13.94 -12.26 3.46
C GLU A 160 -13.08 -12.86 2.33
N CYS A 161 -13.50 -14.01 1.77
CA CYS A 161 -12.82 -14.73 0.70
C CYS A 161 -13.63 -14.78 -0.60
N ARG A 162 -14.76 -14.04 -0.67
CA ARG A 162 -15.50 -13.79 -1.91
C ARG A 162 -14.97 -12.56 -2.64
N TYR A 163 -15.05 -12.63 -3.98
CA TYR A 163 -14.63 -11.60 -4.93
C TYR A 163 -15.75 -11.27 -5.92
N ASP A 164 -16.92 -10.95 -5.39
CA ASP A 164 -18.08 -10.66 -6.21
C ASP A 164 -17.88 -9.36 -7.00
N TYR A 165 -18.31 -9.38 -8.25
CA TYR A 165 -18.35 -8.20 -9.11
C TYR A 165 -19.29 -7.15 -8.48
N ALA A 166 -18.93 -5.87 -8.54
CA ALA A 166 -19.69 -4.75 -7.97
C ALA A 166 -19.80 -4.66 -6.43
N MET A 167 -18.94 -5.34 -5.65
CA MET A 167 -18.80 -4.97 -4.23
C MET A 167 -18.23 -3.55 -4.10
N GLY A 168 -19.04 -2.54 -3.80
CA GLY A 168 -18.56 -1.17 -3.58
C GLY A 168 -17.79 -1.01 -2.26
N PHE A 169 -17.18 0.16 -2.07
CA PHE A 169 -16.42 0.53 -0.86
C PHE A 169 -17.21 0.50 0.46
N GLN A 170 -18.53 0.52 0.39
CA GLN A 170 -19.36 0.81 1.56
C GLN A 170 -19.55 -0.37 2.53
N ASN A 171 -19.29 -1.61 2.10
CA ASN A 171 -19.67 -2.81 2.86
C ASN A 171 -18.52 -3.75 3.26
N ASP A 172 -17.28 -3.50 2.83
CA ASP A 172 -16.11 -4.30 3.22
C ASP A 172 -15.13 -3.41 4.00
N SER A 173 -14.91 -3.71 5.28
CA SER A 173 -14.12 -2.93 6.24
C SER A 173 -12.61 -2.95 5.96
N GLY A 174 -12.25 -2.99 4.68
CA GLY A 174 -10.91 -3.14 4.20
C GLY A 174 -10.93 -3.76 2.81
N ASP A 175 -11.03 -2.90 1.80
CA ASP A 175 -10.77 -3.27 0.39
C ASP A 175 -9.26 -3.55 0.20
N HIS A 176 -8.77 -4.52 0.95
CA HIS A 176 -7.47 -5.12 0.84
C HIS A 176 -7.41 -6.04 -0.38
N LYS A 177 -8.57 -6.41 -0.94
CA LYS A 177 -8.69 -7.28 -2.10
C LYS A 177 -8.19 -6.56 -3.35
N ARG A 178 -8.51 -5.28 -3.54
CA ARG A 178 -8.15 -4.52 -4.74
C ARG A 178 -6.84 -3.76 -4.59
N GLN A 179 -5.75 -4.30 -5.14
CA GLN A 179 -4.50 -3.54 -5.23
C GLN A 179 -4.56 -2.39 -6.24
N SER A 180 -5.45 -2.49 -7.24
CA SER A 180 -5.63 -1.45 -8.28
C SER A 180 -5.95 -0.07 -7.72
N LEU A 181 -6.58 0.00 -6.54
CA LEU A 181 -6.94 1.26 -5.87
C LEU A 181 -5.73 2.10 -5.46
N PHE A 182 -4.59 1.43 -5.19
CA PHE A 182 -3.34 2.12 -4.91
C PHE A 182 -2.73 2.78 -6.15
N PHE A 183 -3.26 2.50 -7.35
CA PHE A 183 -2.74 2.98 -8.62
C PHE A 183 -3.73 3.85 -9.38
N CYS A 184 -5.03 3.55 -9.30
CA CYS A 184 -6.08 4.31 -9.99
C CYS A 184 -6.22 5.73 -9.42
N GLY A 185 -6.04 5.87 -8.11
CA GLY A 185 -6.15 7.14 -7.40
C GLY A 185 -7.54 7.39 -6.84
N HIS A 186 -7.96 8.65 -6.83
CA HIS A 186 -9.10 9.13 -6.04
C HIS A 186 -10.31 9.54 -6.87
N ALA A 187 -10.30 9.26 -8.17
CA ALA A 187 -11.43 9.59 -9.04
C ALA A 187 -12.62 8.65 -8.77
N PRO A 188 -13.88 9.12 -8.93
CA PRO A 188 -15.07 8.27 -8.75
C PRO A 188 -15.07 6.98 -9.58
N ILE A 189 -14.40 6.96 -10.72
CA ILE A 189 -14.27 5.78 -11.59
C ILE A 189 -13.39 4.67 -10.98
N CYS A 190 -12.59 5.01 -9.97
CA CYS A 190 -11.74 4.06 -9.25
C CYS A 190 -12.50 3.33 -8.14
N GLU A 191 -13.76 3.70 -7.88
CA GLU A 191 -14.63 3.16 -6.83
C GLU A 191 -15.56 2.04 -7.33
#